data_AF-A0A348V0A7-F1
#
_entry.id   AF-A0A348V0A7-F1
#
_cell.length_a   1.000
_cell.length_b   1.000
_cell.length_c   1.000
_cell.angle_alpha   90.00
_cell.angle_beta   90.00
_cell.angle_gamma   90.00
#
_symmetry.space_group_name_H-M   'P 1'
#
loop_
_entity.id
_entity.type
_entity.pdbx_description
1 polymer ?
#
loop_
_entity_poly.entity_id
_entity_poly.type
_entity_poly.pdbx_seq_one_letter_code
_entity_poly.pdbx_strand_id
1 'polypeptide(L)' 'TTETEISLPFICNTDRGSLHIQKKINRSFLEKLTSDLVERTLLICEQALKDAHLDVSKIDEVILVGGQTRM' A
#
# COMPACT_ATOMS: atom_id res chain seq x y z
N THR A 1 -3.16 -9.67 -10.09
CA THR A 1 -2.70 -8.78 -11.18
C THR A 1 -1.38 -8.17 -10.76
N THR A 2 -0.31 -8.45 -11.51
CA THR A 2 1.05 -7.95 -11.23
C THR A 2 1.27 -6.53 -11.76
N GLU A 3 0.37 -6.05 -12.61
CA GLU A 3 0.38 -4.72 -13.20
C GLU A 3 -1.04 -4.19 -13.42
N THR A 4 -1.15 -2.88 -13.51
CA THR A 4 -2.39 -2.16 -13.85
C THR A 4 -2.05 -0.95 -14.72
N GLU A 5 -2.97 -0.55 -15.59
CA GLU A 5 -2.80 0.62 -16.45
C GLU A 5 -3.67 1.77 -15.97
N ILE A 6 -3.04 2.92 -15.73
CA ILE A 6 -3.72 4.19 -15.48
C ILE A 6 -3.93 4.88 -16.82
N SER A 7 -5.19 5.02 -17.22
CA SER A 7 -5.61 5.73 -18.43
C SER A 7 -6.52 6.90 -18.03
N LEU A 8 -6.00 8.13 -18.17
CA LEU A 8 -6.70 9.37 -17.87
C LEU A 8 -6.66 10.28 -19.11
N PRO A 9 -7.67 10.20 -19.98
CA PRO A 9 -7.73 11.05 -21.16
C PRO A 9 -8.17 12.48 -20.79
N PHE A 10 -7.66 13.49 -21.50
CA PHE A 10 -8.02 14.90 -21.36
C PHE A 10 -7.83 15.45 -19.93
N ILE A 11 -6.76 15.03 -19.24
CA ILE A 11 -6.51 15.43 -17.85
C ILE A 11 -6.31 16.94 -17.70
N CYS A 12 -5.77 17.60 -18.72
CA CYS A 12 -5.52 19.04 -18.74
C CYS A 12 -5.43 19.57 -20.18
N ASN A 13 -5.87 20.80 -20.41
CA ASN A 13 -5.70 21.48 -21.69
C ASN A 13 -4.59 22.53 -21.56
N THR A 14 -3.66 22.51 -22.51
CA THR A 14 -2.57 23.49 -22.62
C THR A 14 -2.67 24.24 -23.94
N ASP A 15 -1.89 25.29 -24.11
CA ASP A 15 -1.79 26.05 -25.38
C ASP A 15 -1.39 25.19 -26.59
N ARG A 16 -0.89 23.97 -26.34
CA ARG A 16 -0.46 22.99 -27.36
C ARG A 16 -1.47 21.86 -27.57
N GLY A 17 -2.62 21.88 -26.90
CA GLY A 17 -3.65 20.84 -26.97
C GLY A 17 -3.91 20.12 -25.65
N SER A 18 -4.76 19.09 -25.70
CA SER A 18 -5.12 18.28 -24.53
C SER A 18 -4.03 17.27 -24.17
N LEU A 19 -3.77 17.13 -22.87
CA LEU A 19 -2.85 16.17 -22.30
C LEU A 19 -3.60 14.92 -21.84
N HIS A 20 -2.94 13.77 -21.97
CA HIS A 20 -3.44 12.46 -21.56
C HIS A 20 -2.37 11.75 -20.73
N ILE A 21 -2.78 10.99 -19.72
CA ILE A 21 -1.89 10.09 -19.00
C ILE A 21 -2.24 8.65 -19.39
N GLN A 22 -1.26 7.93 -19.92
CA GLN A 22 -1.30 6.48 -20.09
C GLN A 22 -0.05 5.91 -19.44
N LYS A 23 -0.19 5.26 -18.28
CA LYS A 23 0.93 4.74 -17.51
C LYS A 23 0.61 3.38 -16.92
N LYS A 24 1.46 2.39 -17.23
CA LYS A 24 1.44 1.10 -16.56
C LYS A 24 2.20 1.16 -15.25
N ILE A 25 1.60 0.67 -14.18
CA ILE A 25 2.19 0.54 -12.86
C ILE A 25 2.20 -0.94 -12.49
N ASN A 26 3.37 -1.43 -12.08
CA ASN A 26 3.50 -2.78 -11.54
C ASN A 26 3.34 -2.77 -10.02
N ARG A 27 3.05 -3.95 -9.45
CA ARG A 27 2.90 -4.15 -8.01
C ARG A 27 4.16 -3.74 -7.24
N SER A 28 5.35 -4.10 -7.74
CA SER A 28 6.62 -3.81 -7.05
C SER A 28 6.91 -2.30 -6.93
N PHE A 29 6.47 -1.50 -7.89
CA PHE A 29 6.56 -0.04 -7.81
C PHE A 29 5.63 0.52 -6.73
N LEU A 30 4.39 0.01 -6.62
CA LEU A 30 3.47 0.39 -5.54
C LEU A 30 4.05 0.01 -4.17
N GLU A 31 4.52 -1.23 -4.02
CA GLU A 31 5.14 -1.71 -2.78
C GLU A 31 6.34 -0.84 -2.37
N LYS A 32 7.16 -0.42 -3.34
CA LYS A 32 8.28 0.49 -3.08
C LYS A 32 7.83 1.88 -2.63
N LEU A 33 6.69 2.37 -3.11
CA LEU A 33 6.15 3.69 -2.72
C LEU A 33 5.53 3.69 -1.33
N THR A 34 5.13 2.53 -0.81
CA THR A 34 4.40 2.41 0.46
C THR A 34 5.14 1.58 1.52
N SER A 35 6.37 1.16 1.25
CA SER A 35 7.11 0.23 2.12
C SER A 35 7.29 0.79 3.53
N ASP A 36 7.61 2.08 3.63
CA ASP A 36 7.78 2.79 4.89
C ASP A 36 6.48 2.81 5.73
N LEU A 37 5.32 2.93 5.07
CA LEU A 37 4.03 2.91 5.75
C LEU A 37 3.74 1.53 6.34
N VAL A 38 4.02 0.45 5.59
CA VAL A 38 3.83 -0.93 6.05
C VAL A 38 4.80 -1.24 7.20
N GLU A 39 6.09 -0.91 7.06
CA GLU A 39 7.10 -1.10 8.11
C GLU A 39 6.71 -0.41 9.42
N ARG A 40 6.14 0.81 9.32
CA ARG A 40 5.69 1.56 10.50
C ARG A 40 4.55 0.85 11.25
N THR A 41 3.71 0.07 10.56
CA THR A 41 2.66 -0.73 11.23
C THR A 41 3.25 -1.90 12.02
N LEU A 42 4.32 -2.52 11.55
CA LEU A 42 4.99 -3.63 12.24
C LEU A 42 5.57 -3.17 13.58
N LEU A 43 6.21 -2.00 13.61
CA LEU A 43 6.76 -1.42 14.84
C LEU A 43 5.68 -1.20 15.91
N ILE A 44 4.46 -0.81 15.50
CA ILE A 44 3.33 -0.62 16.42
C ILE A 44 2.84 -1.96 16.95
N CYS A 45 2.75 -3.00 16.11
CA CYS A 45 2.39 -4.35 16.55
C CYS A 45 3.40 -4.91 17.55
N GLU A 46 4.70 -4.73 17.31
CA GLU A 46 5.75 -5.12 18.24
C GLU A 46 5.64 -4.39 19.58
N GLN A 47 5.34 -3.09 19.56
CA GLN A 47 5.15 -2.32 20.79
C GLN A 47 3.94 -2.84 21.58
N ALA A 48 2.82 -3.10 20.92
CA ALA A 48 1.63 -3.63 21.57
C ALA A 48 1.87 -4.99 22.24
N LEU A 49 2.65 -5.87 21.59
CA LEU A 49 3.06 -7.17 22.16
C LEU A 49 3.96 -6.99 23.39
N LYS A 50 4.92 -6.05 23.34
CA LYS A 50 5.79 -5.72 24.47
C LYS A 50 4.97 -5.21 25.67
N ASP A 51 4.04 -4.30 25.43
CA ASP A 51 3.17 -3.75 26.47
C ASP A 51 2.27 -4.83 27.08
N ALA A 52 1.82 -5.79 26.27
CA ALA A 52 1.05 -6.95 26.71
C ALA A 52 1.89 -8.05 27.36
N HIS A 53 3.23 -7.95 27.35
CA HIS A 53 4.16 -8.97 27.82
C HIS A 53 3.95 -10.35 27.16
N LEU A 54 3.67 -10.34 25.85
CA LEU A 54 3.43 -11.55 25.06
C LEU A 54 4.48 -11.73 23.96
N ASP A 55 4.96 -12.97 23.82
CA ASP A 55 5.74 -13.37 22.64
C ASP A 55 4.81 -13.63 21.46
N VAL A 56 5.30 -13.38 20.23
CA VAL A 56 4.56 -13.66 18.98
C VAL A 56 4.08 -15.12 18.90
N SER A 57 4.85 -16.05 19.47
CA SER A 57 4.51 -17.49 19.50
C SER A 57 3.31 -17.82 20.39
N LYS A 58 2.84 -16.88 21.22
CA LYS A 58 1.65 -17.02 22.08
C LYS A 58 0.38 -16.51 21.41
N ILE A 59 0.46 -16.01 20.18
CA ILE A 59 -0.71 -15.56 19.43
C ILE A 59 -1.34 -16.76 18.72
N ASP A 60 -2.55 -17.11 19.12
CA ASP A 60 -3.28 -18.25 18.56
C ASP A 60 -3.83 -17.92 17.15
N GLU A 61 -4.34 -16.71 16.97
CA GLU A 61 -4.98 -16.27 15.72
C GLU A 61 -4.67 -14.81 15.40
N VAL A 62 -4.60 -14.50 14.10
CA VAL A 62 -4.42 -13.13 13.58
C VAL A 62 -5.66 -12.74 12.79
N ILE A 63 -6.32 -11.67 13.20
CA ILE A 63 -7.51 -11.14 12.53
C ILE A 63 -7.13 -9.86 11.78
N LEU A 64 -7.33 -9.87 10.45
CA LEU A 64 -7.10 -8.70 9.60
C LEU A 64 -8.42 -7.95 9.38
N VAL A 65 -8.47 -6.68 9.82
CA VAL A 65 -9.66 -5.83 9.71
C VAL A 65 -9.35 -4.59 8.88
N GLY A 66 -10.26 -4.25 7.95
CA GLY A 66 -10.17 -3.07 7.11
C GLY A 66 -9.85 -3.39 5.64
N GLY A 67 -10.08 -2.43 4.75
CA GLY A 67 -9.87 -2.63 3.31
C GLY A 67 -8.40 -2.77 2.90
N GLN A 68 -7.52 -2.01 3.55
CA GLN A 68 -6.10 -1.93 3.18
C GLN A 68 -5.32 -3.21 3.51
N THR A 69 -5.85 -4.11 4.34
CA THR A 69 -5.22 -5.42 4.63
C THR A 69 -5.27 -6.40 3.45
N ARG A 70 -5.93 -6.01 2.35
CA ARG A 70 -6.02 -6.78 1.10
C ARG A 70 -4.88 -6.49 0.11
N MET A 71 -3.96 -5.61 0.48
CA MET A 71 -2.81 -5.22 -0.34
C MET A 71 -1.84 -6.39 -0.51
#